data_AF-A0A956P8R3-F1
#
_entry.id   AF-A0A956P8R3-F1
#
_cell.length_a   1.000
_cell.length_b   1.000
_cell.length_c   1.000
_cell.angle_alpha   90.00
_cell.angle_beta   90.00
_cell.angle_gamma   90.00
#
_symmetry.space_group_name_H-M   'P 1'
#
loop_
_entity.id
_entity.type
_entity.pdbx_description
1 polymer ?
#
loop_
_entity_poly.entity_id
_entity_poly.type
_entity_poly.pdbx_seq_one_letter_code
_entity_poly.pdbx_strand_id
1 'polypeptide(L)' 'LNNKYALDGRNPNSYSGIFWCLGRYDRPWGPRRPIFGTVRYMSSESAMRKFRLKGYLARYGEDQRSLF' A
#
# COMPACT_ATOMS: atom_id res chain seq x y z
N LEU A 1 -10.58 3.19 -7.43
CA LEU A 1 -9.90 4.17 -6.57
C LEU A 1 -8.89 5.01 -7.34
N ASN A 2 -7.76 4.43 -7.77
CA ASN A 2 -6.70 5.15 -8.47
C ASN A 2 -7.21 6.00 -9.65
N ASN A 3 -7.96 5.41 -10.59
CA ASN A 3 -8.46 6.13 -11.76
C ASN A 3 -9.43 7.28 -11.47
N LYS A 4 -10.06 7.28 -10.28
CA LYS A 4 -11.07 8.27 -9.88
C LYS A 4 -10.46 9.44 -9.11
N TYR A 5 -9.51 9.16 -8.20
CA TYR A 5 -9.02 10.15 -7.23
C TYR A 5 -7.59 10.62 -7.48
N ALA A 6 -6.75 9.80 -8.11
CA ALA A 6 -5.38 10.22 -8.41
C ALA A 6 -5.41 11.20 -9.59
N LEU A 7 -4.82 12.40 -9.39
CA LEU A 7 -4.73 13.42 -10.44
C LEU A 7 -3.94 12.90 -11.64
N ASP A 8 -2.93 12.08 -11.40
CA ASP A 8 -2.05 11.40 -12.35
C ASP A 8 -2.53 9.98 -12.72
N GLY A 9 -3.75 9.61 -12.33
CA GLY A 9 -4.35 8.31 -12.63
C GLY A 9 -4.65 8.10 -14.12
N ARG A 10 -5.18 6.92 -14.47
CA ARG A 10 -5.49 6.52 -15.86
C ARG A 10 -4.28 6.60 -16.80
N ASN A 11 -3.08 6.48 -16.23
CA ASN A 11 -1.82 6.51 -16.95
C ASN A 11 -1.19 5.10 -16.98
N PRO A 12 -0.46 4.71 -18.05
CA PRO A 12 0.27 3.44 -18.11
C PRO A 12 1.16 3.15 -16.89
N ASN A 13 1.77 4.18 -16.30
CA ASN A 13 2.56 4.07 -15.08
C ASN A 13 1.70 3.66 -13.89
N SER A 14 0.47 4.18 -13.78
CA SER A 14 -0.45 3.81 -12.70
C SER A 14 -0.86 2.34 -12.79
N TYR A 15 -1.20 1.86 -14.00
CA TYR A 15 -1.55 0.44 -14.20
C TYR A 15 -0.37 -0.49 -13.89
N SER A 16 0.81 -0.15 -14.41
CA SER A 16 2.04 -0.90 -14.14
C SER A 16 2.38 -0.93 -12.65
N GLY A 17 2.23 0.21 -11.95
CA GLY A 17 2.46 0.32 -10.51
C GLY A 17 1.47 -0.50 -9.69
N ILE A 18 0.18 -0.50 -10.04
CA ILE A 18 -0.83 -1.33 -9.37
C ILE A 18 -0.51 -2.81 -9.56
N PHE A 19 -0.16 -3.24 -10.78
CA PHE A 19 0.21 -4.63 -11.02
C PHE A 19 1.51 -5.03 -10.31
N TRP A 20 2.44 -4.10 -10.13
CA TRP A 20 3.64 -4.32 -9.33
C TRP A 20 3.31 -4.59 -7.86
N CYS A 21 2.37 -3.84 -7.28
CA CYS A 21 1.88 -4.13 -5.92
C CYS A 21 1.28 -5.54 -5.78
N LEU A 22 0.82 -6.13 -6.89
CA LEU A 22 0.26 -7.49 -6.96
C LEU A 22 1.27 -8.53 -7.49
N GLY A 23 2.55 -8.16 -7.64
CA GLY A 23 3.66 -9.07 -7.94
C GLY A 23 4.16 -9.06 -9.39
N ARG A 24 3.62 -8.23 -10.28
CA ARG A 24 4.15 -8.11 -11.65
C ARG A 24 5.47 -7.33 -11.65
N TYR A 25 6.49 -7.82 -12.36
CA TYR A 25 7.82 -7.19 -12.43
C TYR A 25 8.59 -7.11 -11.10
N ASP A 26 8.17 -7.85 -10.06
CA ASP A 26 8.96 -8.08 -8.85
C ASP A 26 9.41 -9.54 -8.76
N ARG A 27 10.43 -9.80 -7.95
CA ARG A 27 10.91 -11.15 -7.62
C ARG A 27 10.08 -11.78 -6.50
N PRO A 28 10.10 -13.12 -6.32
CA PRO A 28 9.46 -13.76 -5.18
C PRO A 28 10.14 -13.37 -3.85
N TRP A 29 9.31 -13.17 -2.82
CA TRP A 29 9.72 -12.88 -1.45
C TRP A 29 9.41 -14.06 -0.53
N GLY A 30 10.35 -14.37 0.36
CA GLY A 30 10.24 -15.46 1.34
C GLY A 30 10.14 -14.95 2.78
N PRO A 31 9.60 -15.77 3.71
CA PRO A 31 8.86 -17.02 3.48
C PRO A 31 7.48 -16.78 2.87
N ARG A 32 6.87 -17.84 2.29
CA ARG A 32 5.49 -17.77 1.77
C ARG A 32 4.53 -17.44 2.92
N ARG A 33 3.67 -16.44 2.73
CA ARG A 33 2.68 -16.00 3.73
C ARG A 33 1.26 -16.42 3.34
N PRO A 34 0.37 -16.68 4.33
CA PRO A 34 -1.05 -16.85 4.05
C PRO A 34 -1.60 -15.64 3.27
N ILE A 35 -2.49 -15.91 2.32
CA ILE A 35 -3.12 -14.92 1.41
C ILE A 35 -2.16 -14.31 0.39
N PHE A 36 -1.03 -13.76 0.83
CA PHE A 36 -0.08 -13.04 -0.03
C PHE A 36 0.84 -13.95 -0.86
N GLY A 37 0.98 -15.23 -0.48
CA GLY A 37 1.89 -16.14 -1.16
C GLY A 37 3.33 -15.64 -1.06
N THR A 38 3.97 -15.45 -2.22
CA THR A 38 5.35 -14.96 -2.35
C THR A 38 5.42 -13.52 -2.85
N VAL A 39 4.30 -12.81 -2.94
CA VAL A 39 4.29 -11.37 -3.26
C VAL A 39 4.97 -10.60 -2.12
N ARG A 40 5.66 -9.50 -2.46
CA ARG A 40 6.31 -8.63 -1.47
C ARG A 40 5.32 -8.19 -0.40
N TYR A 41 5.60 -8.57 0.85
CA TYR A 41 4.78 -8.17 1.98
C TYR A 41 5.28 -6.87 2.61
N MET A 42 4.34 -5.97 2.95
CA MET A 42 4.61 -4.72 3.65
C MET A 42 3.70 -4.64 4.89
N SER A 43 4.28 -4.38 6.07
CA SER A 43 3.53 -4.25 7.33
C SER A 43 3.55 -2.82 7.87
N SER A 44 2.49 -2.43 8.58
CA SER A 44 2.38 -1.13 9.25
C SER A 44 3.51 -0.92 10.26
N GLU A 45 3.91 -1.94 11.01
CA GLU A 45 5.05 -1.91 11.93
C GLU A 45 6.36 -1.58 11.21
N SER A 46 6.60 -2.17 10.04
CA SER A 46 7.80 -1.88 9.25
C SER A 46 7.77 -0.47 8.68
N ALA A 47 6.59 0.04 8.32
CA ALA A 47 6.43 1.42 7.89
C ALA A 47 6.68 2.41 9.05
N MET A 48 6.17 2.13 10.25
CA MET A 48 6.39 2.95 11.47
C MET A 48 7.87 3.01 11.88
N ARG A 49 8.64 1.93 11.65
CA ARG A 49 10.09 1.94 11.88
C ARG A 49 10.86 2.80 10.88
N LYS A 50 10.35 2.94 9.65
CA LYS A 50 11.02 3.68 8.55
C LYS A 50 10.62 5.15 8.48
N PHE A 51 9.39 5.48 8.88
CA PHE A 51 8.81 6.81 8.68
C PHE A 51 8.17 7.35 9.96
N ARG A 52 8.21 8.68 10.12
CA ARG A 52 7.52 9.39 11.21
C ARG A 52 6.02 9.53 10.91
N LEU A 53 5.25 8.46 11.12
CA LEU A 53 3.85 8.40 10.70
C LEU A 53 2.85 9.11 11.64
N LYS A 54 3.23 9.46 12.87
CA LYS A 54 2.30 10.08 13.85
C LYS A 54 1.61 11.33 13.30
N GLY A 55 2.37 12.26 12.73
CA GLY A 55 1.81 13.49 12.16
C GLY A 55 0.98 13.25 10.90
N TYR A 56 1.37 12.25 10.10
CA TYR A 56 0.59 11.85 8.91
C TYR A 56 -0.78 11.30 9.31
N LEU A 57 -0.82 10.40 10.28
CA LEU A 57 -2.06 9.82 10.80
C LEU A 57 -2.92 10.86 11.54
N ALA A 58 -2.32 11.81 12.25
CA ALA A 58 -3.08 12.90 12.87
C ALA A 58 -3.77 13.82 11.84
N ARG A 59 -3.19 13.97 10.64
CA ARG A 59 -3.74 14.83 9.58
C ARG A 59 -4.74 14.12 8.67
N TYR A 60 -4.48 12.84 8.36
CA TYR A 60 -5.19 12.08 7.32
C TYR A 60 -5.80 10.76 7.80
N GLY A 61 -5.55 10.36 9.05
CA GLY A 61 -6.23 9.21 9.65
C GLY A 61 -7.69 9.54 9.92
N GLU A 62 -8.57 8.55 9.80
CA GLU A 62 -9.98 8.70 10.16
C GLU A 62 -10.14 8.95 11.67
N ASP A 63 -11.12 9.77 12.05
CA ASP A 63 -11.56 9.88 13.43
C ASP A 63 -12.25 8.55 13.80
N GLN A 64 -11.70 7.80 14.76
CA GLN A 64 -12.23 6.47 15.14
C GLN A 64 -13.65 6.51 15.75
N ARG A 65 -14.26 7.69 15.83
CA ARG A 65 -15.63 7.91 16.32
C ARG A 65 -16.73 7.61 15.31
N SER A 66 -16.42 7.50 14.02
CA SER A 66 -17.42 7.22 12.98
C SER A 66 -17.57 5.73 12.61
N LEU A 67 -16.97 4.82 13.39
CA LEU A 67 -16.98 3.39 13.14
C LEU A 67 -17.76 2.59 14.20
N PHE A 68 -18.80 3.21 14.77
CA PHE A 68 -19.93 2.51 15.40
C PHE A 68 -21.17 2.69 14.53
#